data_AF-A0A285IFN5-F1
#
_entry.id   AF-A0A285IFN5-F1
#
_cell.length_a   1.000
_cell.length_b   1.000
_cell.length_c   1.000
_cell.angle_alpha   90.00
_cell.angle_beta   90.00
_cell.angle_gamma   90.00
#
_symmetry.space_group_name_H-M   'P 1'
#
loop_
_entity.id
_entity.type
_entity.pdbx_description
1 polymer ?
#
loop_
_entity_poly.entity_id
_entity_poly.type
_entity_poly.pdbx_seq_one_letter_code
_entity_poly.pdbx_strand_id
1 'polypeptide(L)'
;MSARDIVLTAVGQLFGDKDPAAADRWASPTYIQHSSLGPDGPAGLRGLVATLPPTFHYEIHRVITDGDEVALHGTYHGFGPVPMVAFDIFRVEDGKLAEHWDALMPQTSGVEVDGVTEVTDLDATEANRKLVVSSVGNELHKVVAEGNFVLTVSSSEDTAFYDLYDVAGGQVTAHWQVARPIPAELPHDNGLF
;
A
#
# COMPACT_ATOMS: atom_id res chain seq x y z
N MET A 1 -10.26 -13.04 12.59
CA MET A 1 -9.90 -11.62 12.45
C MET A 1 -10.24 -11.21 11.02
N SER A 2 -10.67 -9.98 10.78
CA SER A 2 -10.82 -9.49 9.40
C SER A 2 -9.44 -9.30 8.74
N ALA A 3 -9.38 -9.20 7.40
CA ALA A 3 -8.14 -8.85 6.70
C ALA A 3 -7.56 -7.53 7.22
N ARG A 4 -8.44 -6.53 7.41
CA ARG A 4 -8.10 -5.23 8.03
C ARG A 4 -7.42 -5.39 9.39
N ASP A 5 -8.01 -6.17 10.30
CA ASP A 5 -7.43 -6.37 11.64
C ASP A 5 -6.09 -7.09 11.57
N ILE A 6 -5.94 -8.06 10.67
CA ILE A 6 -4.68 -8.80 10.49
C ILE A 6 -3.59 -7.85 9.99
N VAL A 7 -3.87 -7.07 8.96
CA VAL A 7 -2.89 -6.13 8.38
C VAL A 7 -2.51 -5.06 9.39
N LEU A 8 -3.47 -4.42 10.07
CA LEU A 8 -3.15 -3.39 11.07
C LEU A 8 -2.39 -3.96 12.27
N THR A 9 -2.72 -5.16 12.72
CA THR A 9 -1.98 -5.82 13.82
C THR A 9 -0.56 -6.18 13.38
N ALA A 10 -0.40 -6.76 12.19
CA ALA A 10 0.88 -7.15 11.66
C ALA A 10 1.78 -5.94 11.42
N VAL A 11 1.28 -4.91 10.74
CA VAL A 11 2.00 -3.65 10.47
C VAL A 11 2.34 -2.93 11.77
N GLY A 12 1.43 -2.90 12.75
CA GLY A 12 1.72 -2.34 14.07
C GLY A 12 2.92 -3.02 14.75
N GLN A 13 3.00 -4.35 14.70
CA GLN A 13 4.12 -5.09 15.29
C GLN A 13 5.41 -4.99 14.45
N LEU A 14 5.31 -5.06 13.12
CA LEU A 14 6.45 -5.01 12.20
C LEU A 14 7.09 -3.62 12.16
N PHE A 15 6.29 -2.58 12.08
CA PHE A 15 6.75 -1.22 11.74
C PHE A 15 6.55 -0.22 12.88
N GLY A 16 5.54 -0.42 13.74
CA GLY A 16 5.36 0.36 14.96
C GLY A 16 6.33 -0.07 16.06
N ASP A 17 6.14 -1.30 16.54
CA ASP A 17 6.97 -1.92 17.58
C ASP A 17 8.38 -2.27 17.07
N LYS A 18 8.57 -2.32 15.74
CA LYS A 18 9.82 -2.71 15.07
C LYS A 18 10.30 -4.09 15.53
N ASP A 19 9.38 -5.04 15.70
CA ASP A 19 9.70 -6.42 16.10
C ASP A 19 9.97 -7.29 14.86
N PRO A 20 11.24 -7.70 14.61
CA PRO A 20 11.55 -8.55 13.47
C PRO A 20 10.88 -9.93 13.57
N ALA A 21 10.63 -10.43 14.78
CA ALA A 21 9.96 -11.73 14.97
C ALA A 21 8.46 -11.66 14.59
N ALA A 22 7.89 -10.47 14.39
CA ALA A 22 6.55 -10.32 13.86
C ALA A 22 6.44 -10.86 12.42
N ALA A 23 7.54 -10.84 11.64
CA ALA A 23 7.55 -11.42 10.30
C ALA A 23 7.22 -12.91 10.32
N ASP A 24 7.84 -13.67 11.23
CA ASP A 24 7.57 -15.11 11.39
C ASP A 24 6.14 -15.39 11.91
N ARG A 25 5.57 -14.43 12.65
CA ARG A 25 4.21 -14.55 13.19
C ARG A 25 3.13 -14.19 12.18
N TRP A 26 3.37 -13.28 11.26
CA TRP A 26 2.31 -12.72 10.41
C TRP A 26 2.47 -13.00 8.92
N ALA A 27 3.69 -13.18 8.41
CA ALA A 27 3.88 -13.54 7.02
C ALA A 27 3.59 -15.03 6.75
N SER A 28 3.02 -15.32 5.60
CA SER A 28 2.88 -16.68 5.08
C SER A 28 4.27 -17.28 4.81
N PRO A 29 4.48 -18.59 5.01
CA PRO A 29 5.70 -19.27 4.55
C PRO A 29 5.97 -19.09 3.05
N THR A 30 4.93 -18.81 2.25
CA THR A 30 4.99 -18.52 0.81
C THR A 30 4.69 -17.05 0.51
N TYR A 31 5.04 -16.14 1.43
CA TYR A 31 4.85 -14.70 1.24
C TYR A 31 5.57 -14.21 -0.01
N ILE A 32 4.84 -13.46 -0.85
CA ILE A 32 5.33 -12.87 -2.09
C ILE A 32 5.55 -11.37 -1.88
N GLN A 33 6.75 -10.90 -2.20
CA GLN A 33 7.14 -9.49 -2.14
C GLN A 33 7.25 -8.90 -3.55
N HIS A 34 6.65 -7.72 -3.75
CA HIS A 34 6.82 -6.88 -4.94
C HIS A 34 7.61 -5.58 -4.67
N SER A 35 7.80 -5.22 -3.40
CA SER A 35 8.56 -4.02 -3.00
C SER A 35 10.03 -4.12 -3.38
N SER A 36 10.53 -3.04 -3.98
CA SER A 36 11.96 -2.87 -4.22
C SER A 36 12.81 -2.71 -2.95
N LEU A 37 12.20 -2.62 -1.76
CA LEU A 37 12.91 -2.35 -0.50
C LEU A 37 13.53 -3.60 0.14
N GLY A 38 13.15 -4.80 -0.28
CA GLY A 38 13.67 -6.02 0.36
C GLY A 38 13.43 -7.29 -0.44
N PRO A 39 14.24 -8.33 -0.19
CA PRO A 39 14.09 -9.62 -0.86
C PRO A 39 12.80 -10.31 -0.46
N ASP A 40 12.48 -11.38 -1.19
CA ASP A 40 11.25 -12.14 -1.02
C ASP A 40 11.17 -12.91 0.32
N GLY A 41 9.95 -13.30 0.66
CA GLY A 41 9.62 -14.18 1.78
C GLY A 41 9.76 -13.55 3.18
N PRO A 42 9.34 -14.30 4.23
CA PRO A 42 9.37 -13.82 5.62
C PRO A 42 10.76 -13.42 6.11
N ALA A 43 11.81 -14.10 5.60
CA ALA A 43 13.18 -13.79 5.95
C ALA A 43 13.61 -12.40 5.46
N GLY A 44 13.17 -12.00 4.27
CA GLY A 44 13.41 -10.67 3.72
C GLY A 44 12.71 -9.58 4.52
N LEU A 45 11.41 -9.78 4.81
CA LEU A 45 10.65 -8.87 5.67
C LEU A 45 11.27 -8.70 7.06
N ARG A 46 11.66 -9.81 7.70
CA ARG A 46 12.38 -9.78 8.99
C ARG A 46 13.69 -8.99 8.90
N GLY A 47 14.44 -9.18 7.82
CA GLY A 47 15.68 -8.45 7.55
C GLY A 47 15.45 -6.95 7.44
N LEU A 48 14.45 -6.54 6.67
CA LEU A 48 14.05 -5.13 6.54
C LEU A 48 13.71 -4.53 7.91
N VAL A 49 12.82 -5.17 8.68
CA VAL A 49 12.40 -4.68 10.01
C VAL A 49 13.58 -4.55 10.97
N ALA A 50 14.51 -5.51 10.96
CA ALA A 50 15.70 -5.49 11.81
C ALA A 50 16.67 -4.32 11.49
N THR A 51 16.55 -3.71 10.32
CA THR A 51 17.39 -2.57 9.89
C THR A 51 16.73 -1.21 10.08
N LEU A 52 15.46 -1.16 10.49
CA LEU A 52 14.75 0.11 10.68
C LEU A 52 15.43 0.95 11.77
N PRO A 53 15.73 2.24 11.51
CA PRO A 53 16.36 3.08 12.51
C PRO A 53 15.38 3.36 13.68
N PRO A 54 15.89 3.72 14.87
CA PRO A 54 15.03 4.10 16.00
C PRO A 54 14.08 5.26 15.70
N THR A 55 14.45 6.13 14.75
CA THR A 55 13.66 7.27 14.28
C THR A 55 12.54 6.87 13.31
N PHE A 56 12.50 5.60 12.88
CA PHE A 56 11.46 5.16 11.96
C PHE A 56 10.10 5.11 12.65
N HIS A 57 9.12 5.71 11.97
CA HIS A 57 7.72 5.71 12.35
C HIS A 57 6.85 5.65 11.09
N TYR A 58 5.85 4.77 11.12
CA TYR A 58 4.83 4.72 10.08
C TYR A 58 3.54 5.37 10.58
N GLU A 59 3.14 6.45 9.93
CA GLU A 59 1.89 7.17 10.17
C GLU A 59 0.87 6.77 9.09
N ILE A 60 -0.16 6.01 9.47
CA ILE A 60 -1.20 5.56 8.54
C ILE A 60 -2.31 6.62 8.49
N HIS A 61 -2.60 7.13 7.29
CA HIS A 61 -3.65 8.13 7.05
C HIS A 61 -4.97 7.49 6.63
N ARG A 62 -4.93 6.46 5.78
CA ARG A 62 -6.12 5.77 5.25
C ARG A 62 -5.91 4.27 5.20
N VAL A 63 -7.01 3.54 5.37
CA VAL A 63 -7.05 2.08 5.34
C VAL A 63 -8.28 1.67 4.54
N ILE A 64 -8.04 0.97 3.43
CA ILE A 64 -9.04 0.60 2.43
C ILE A 64 -9.03 -0.92 2.32
N THR A 65 -10.17 -1.57 2.53
CA THR A 65 -10.31 -3.03 2.55
C THR A 65 -11.22 -3.50 1.43
N ASP A 66 -10.72 -4.36 0.56
CA ASP A 66 -11.43 -4.94 -0.58
C ASP A 66 -11.28 -6.46 -0.56
N GLY A 67 -12.26 -7.15 0.01
CA GLY A 67 -12.17 -8.60 0.22
C GLY A 67 -11.01 -8.98 1.15
N ASP A 68 -10.03 -9.68 0.60
CA ASP A 68 -8.81 -10.13 1.29
C ASP A 68 -7.62 -9.17 1.13
N GLU A 69 -7.78 -8.08 0.37
CA GLU A 69 -6.76 -7.07 0.16
C GLU A 69 -6.99 -5.85 1.06
N VAL A 70 -5.91 -5.31 1.61
CA VAL A 70 -5.92 -4.08 2.41
C VAL A 70 -4.86 -3.14 1.88
N ALA A 71 -5.29 -1.98 1.41
CA ALA A 71 -4.41 -0.88 1.06
C ALA A 71 -4.26 0.10 2.23
N LEU A 72 -3.04 0.52 2.47
CA LEU A 72 -2.65 1.56 3.41
C LEU A 72 -2.12 2.74 2.62
N HIS A 73 -2.58 3.94 2.95
CA HIS A 73 -1.96 5.18 2.52
C HIS A 73 -1.37 5.84 3.76
N GLY A 74 -0.06 6.11 3.75
CA GLY A 74 0.60 6.65 4.93
C GLY A 74 1.92 7.36 4.63
N THR A 75 2.54 7.83 5.70
CA THR A 75 3.84 8.50 5.67
C THR A 75 4.87 7.68 6.46
N TYR A 76 5.96 7.32 5.79
CA TYR A 76 7.15 6.77 6.40
C TYR A 76 8.11 7.88 6.82
N HIS A 77 8.33 8.00 8.13
CA HIS A 77 9.33 8.90 8.71
C HIS A 77 10.63 8.14 8.97
N GLY A 78 11.78 8.82 8.82
CA GLY A 78 13.08 8.26 9.20
C GLY A 78 13.73 7.28 8.21
N PHE A 79 13.13 7.02 7.04
CA PHE A 79 13.78 6.27 5.94
C PHE A 79 14.85 7.09 5.19
N GLY A 80 14.79 8.41 5.27
CA GLY A 80 15.66 9.32 4.54
C GLY A 80 15.65 10.73 5.14
N PRO A 81 16.23 11.72 4.44
CA PRO A 81 16.30 13.11 4.92
C PRO A 81 14.93 13.80 4.96
N VAL A 82 13.94 13.25 4.25
CA VAL A 82 12.56 13.70 4.23
C VAL A 82 11.63 12.49 4.40
N PRO A 83 10.40 12.67 4.93
CA PRO A 83 9.40 11.62 4.96
C PRO A 83 9.06 11.13 3.55
N MET A 84 8.62 9.88 3.45
CA MET A 84 8.14 9.29 2.19
C MET A 84 6.64 9.07 2.30
N VAL A 85 5.87 9.50 1.30
CA VAL A 85 4.47 9.08 1.17
C VAL A 85 4.45 7.72 0.49
N ALA A 86 3.68 6.79 1.04
CA ALA A 86 3.63 5.41 0.60
C ALA A 86 2.19 4.94 0.43
N PHE A 87 1.99 4.12 -0.59
CA PHE A 87 0.89 3.18 -0.65
C PHE A 87 1.46 1.78 -0.47
N ASP A 88 0.87 1.02 0.46
CA ASP A 88 1.16 -0.40 0.64
C ASP A 88 -0.13 -1.18 0.41
N ILE A 89 -0.07 -2.30 -0.30
CA ILE A 89 -1.19 -3.21 -0.49
C ILE A 89 -0.77 -4.57 0.06
N PHE A 90 -1.58 -5.15 0.94
CA PHE A 90 -1.38 -6.48 1.48
C PHE A 90 -2.53 -7.38 1.10
N ARG A 91 -2.25 -8.57 0.57
CA ARG A 91 -3.25 -9.65 0.47
C ARG A 91 -3.13 -10.55 1.69
N VAL A 92 -4.27 -10.94 2.24
CA VAL A 92 -4.37 -11.83 3.41
C VAL A 92 -4.91 -13.19 2.99
N GLU A 93 -4.19 -14.25 3.36
CA GLU A 93 -4.64 -15.62 3.12
C GLU A 93 -4.38 -16.45 4.38
N ASP A 94 -5.34 -17.29 4.77
CA ASP A 94 -5.23 -18.17 5.95
C ASP A 94 -4.78 -17.45 7.24
N GLY A 95 -5.22 -16.19 7.40
CA GLY A 95 -4.89 -15.39 8.58
C GLY A 95 -3.48 -14.79 8.58
N LYS A 96 -2.80 -14.79 7.42
CA LYS A 96 -1.40 -14.33 7.24
C LYS A 96 -1.31 -13.31 6.11
N LEU A 97 -0.29 -12.45 6.17
CA LEU A 97 0.14 -11.66 5.02
C LEU A 97 0.68 -12.62 3.97
N ALA A 98 0.01 -12.72 2.83
CA ALA A 98 0.36 -13.64 1.75
C ALA A 98 1.16 -12.94 0.65
N GLU A 99 0.93 -11.65 0.44
CA GLU A 99 1.52 -10.90 -0.65
C GLU A 99 1.53 -9.41 -0.33
N HIS A 100 2.52 -8.69 -0.84
CA HIS A 100 2.69 -7.26 -0.60
C HIS A 100 3.23 -6.51 -1.80
N TRP A 101 2.64 -5.35 -2.05
CA TRP A 101 3.10 -4.36 -3.02
C TRP A 101 3.27 -3.01 -2.34
N ASP A 102 4.23 -2.22 -2.81
CA ASP A 102 4.34 -0.82 -2.42
C ASP A 102 4.74 0.10 -3.58
N ALA A 103 4.43 1.37 -3.38
CA ALA A 103 5.15 2.46 -4.02
C ALA A 103 5.31 3.60 -3.02
N LEU A 104 6.48 4.25 -3.07
CA LEU A 104 6.78 5.38 -2.23
C LEU A 104 7.50 6.48 -3.02
N MET A 105 7.27 7.74 -2.62
CA MET A 105 8.00 8.90 -3.12
C MET A 105 8.29 9.89 -1.98
N PRO A 106 9.32 10.74 -2.11
CA PRO A 106 9.58 11.80 -1.13
C PRO A 106 8.36 12.70 -0.98
N GLN A 107 7.96 12.97 0.26
CA GLN A 107 6.93 13.95 0.56
C GLN A 107 7.46 15.35 0.25
N THR A 108 6.75 16.10 -0.60
CA THR A 108 7.15 17.45 -1.01
C THR A 108 6.35 18.53 -0.30
N SER A 109 5.13 18.21 0.10
CA SER A 109 4.23 19.12 0.81
C SER A 109 3.30 18.37 1.78
N GLY A 110 2.14 18.93 2.11
CA GLY A 110 1.08 18.21 2.83
C GLY A 110 -0.04 17.67 1.93
N VAL A 111 -0.10 18.10 0.66
CA VAL A 111 -1.23 17.78 -0.25
C VAL A 111 -1.25 16.32 -0.66
N GLU A 112 -0.14 15.60 -0.50
CA GLU A 112 -0.04 14.19 -0.80
C GLU A 112 -0.82 13.32 0.20
N VAL A 113 -1.15 13.85 1.38
CA VAL A 113 -1.84 13.12 2.45
C VAL A 113 -3.07 13.83 3.03
N ASP A 114 -3.32 15.08 2.63
CA ASP A 114 -4.43 15.91 3.11
C ASP A 114 -5.82 15.37 2.72
N GLY A 115 -6.90 16.04 3.16
CA GLY A 115 -8.26 15.71 2.77
C GLY A 115 -8.92 14.62 3.61
N VAL A 116 -9.96 13.98 3.07
CA VAL A 116 -10.79 13.00 3.79
C VAL A 116 -10.03 11.71 4.03
N THR A 117 -10.20 11.11 5.21
CA THR A 117 -9.54 9.86 5.62
C THR A 117 -10.50 8.74 5.97
N GLU A 118 -11.77 9.07 6.22
CA GLU A 118 -12.80 8.11 6.57
C GLU A 118 -13.41 7.47 5.32
N VAL A 119 -13.64 6.16 5.40
CA VAL A 119 -14.40 5.42 4.40
C VAL A 119 -15.89 5.72 4.57
N THR A 120 -16.52 6.24 3.54
CA THR A 120 -17.97 6.50 3.44
C THR A 120 -18.54 5.81 2.21
N ASP A 121 -19.85 5.93 1.97
CA ASP A 121 -20.49 5.48 0.71
C ASP A 121 -20.24 4.00 0.35
N LEU A 122 -20.22 3.11 1.34
CA LEU A 122 -19.97 1.67 1.16
C LEU A 122 -20.89 1.02 0.10
N ASP A 123 -22.15 1.43 0.03
CA ASP A 123 -23.11 0.94 -0.96
C ASP A 123 -22.75 1.34 -2.41
N ALA A 124 -21.88 2.33 -2.60
CA ALA A 124 -21.43 2.83 -3.89
C ALA A 124 -20.08 2.25 -4.36
N THR A 125 -19.43 1.37 -3.56
CA THR A 125 -18.08 0.83 -3.84
C THR A 125 -17.91 0.39 -5.30
N GLU A 126 -18.80 -0.48 -5.81
CA GLU A 126 -18.69 -1.00 -7.16
C GLU A 126 -19.00 0.03 -8.25
N ALA A 127 -19.88 1.00 -7.97
CA ALA A 127 -20.13 2.10 -8.89
C ALA A 127 -18.92 3.03 -9.00
N ASN A 128 -18.30 3.35 -7.86
CA ASN A 128 -17.09 4.17 -7.77
C ASN A 128 -15.90 3.47 -8.42
N ARG A 129 -15.70 2.17 -8.14
CA ARG A 129 -14.70 1.32 -8.80
C ARG A 129 -14.81 1.41 -10.31
N LYS A 130 -16.02 1.16 -10.84
CA LYS A 130 -16.25 1.19 -12.30
C LYS A 130 -15.97 2.55 -12.91
N LEU A 131 -16.38 3.62 -12.23
CA LEU A 131 -16.15 4.99 -12.69
C LEU A 131 -14.66 5.27 -12.82
N VAL A 132 -13.88 5.00 -11.77
CA VAL A 132 -12.43 5.23 -11.76
C VAL A 132 -11.72 4.37 -12.78
N VAL A 133 -11.98 3.06 -12.80
CA VAL A 133 -11.36 2.12 -13.75
C VAL A 133 -11.59 2.54 -15.20
N SER A 134 -12.78 3.04 -15.54
CA SER A 134 -13.08 3.50 -16.91
C SER A 134 -12.29 4.75 -17.34
N SER A 135 -11.68 5.46 -16.39
CA SER A 135 -10.88 6.67 -16.63
C SER A 135 -9.37 6.42 -16.66
N VAL A 136 -8.89 5.25 -16.21
CA VAL A 136 -7.46 4.91 -16.21
C VAL A 136 -6.99 4.69 -17.64
N GLY A 137 -6.10 5.57 -18.12
CA GLY A 137 -5.55 5.50 -19.48
C GLY A 137 -4.28 4.66 -19.61
N ASN A 138 -3.69 4.24 -18.49
CA ASN A 138 -2.47 3.43 -18.42
C ASN A 138 -2.80 1.93 -18.38
N GLU A 139 -1.76 1.08 -18.48
CA GLU A 139 -1.93 -0.35 -18.23
C GLU A 139 -2.30 -0.57 -16.76
N LEU A 140 -3.51 -1.06 -16.51
CA LEU A 140 -4.04 -1.27 -15.17
C LEU A 140 -3.70 -2.68 -14.67
N HIS A 141 -3.04 -2.75 -13.51
CA HIS A 141 -2.62 -4.00 -12.88
C HIS A 141 -3.52 -4.40 -11.71
N LYS A 142 -3.93 -3.42 -10.89
CA LYS A 142 -4.63 -3.69 -9.64
C LYS A 142 -5.62 -2.58 -9.28
N VAL A 143 -6.67 -2.96 -8.55
CA VAL A 143 -7.68 -2.03 -8.00
C VAL A 143 -8.11 -2.52 -6.62
N VAL A 144 -8.04 -1.65 -5.62
CA VAL A 144 -8.55 -1.88 -4.26
C VAL A 144 -9.57 -0.79 -3.97
N ALA A 145 -10.83 -1.14 -3.73
CA ALA A 145 -11.90 -0.17 -3.49
C ALA A 145 -12.69 -0.47 -2.22
N GLU A 146 -12.97 0.57 -1.44
CA GLU A 146 -13.86 0.51 -0.28
C GLU A 146 -14.63 1.84 -0.21
N GLY A 147 -15.93 1.79 -0.48
CA GLY A 147 -16.81 2.95 -0.40
C GLY A 147 -16.44 4.08 -1.38
N ASN A 148 -16.14 5.25 -0.84
CA ASN A 148 -15.70 6.44 -1.57
C ASN A 148 -14.27 6.30 -2.13
N PHE A 149 -13.44 5.41 -1.57
CA PHE A 149 -12.05 5.28 -1.99
C PHE A 149 -11.86 4.20 -3.06
N VAL A 150 -11.10 4.55 -4.09
CA VAL A 150 -10.61 3.60 -5.10
C VAL A 150 -9.12 3.84 -5.31
N LEU A 151 -8.29 2.86 -4.98
CA LEU A 151 -6.87 2.83 -5.32
C LEU A 151 -6.68 2.04 -6.62
N THR A 152 -5.91 2.58 -7.56
CA THR A 152 -5.48 1.86 -8.76
C THR A 152 -3.97 1.78 -8.83
N VAL A 153 -3.44 0.61 -9.22
CA VAL A 153 -2.04 0.41 -9.58
C VAL A 153 -1.95 0.26 -11.08
N SER A 154 -1.21 1.15 -11.73
CA SER A 154 -1.06 1.15 -13.19
C SER A 154 0.37 1.48 -13.62
N SER A 155 0.70 1.28 -14.89
CA SER A 155 2.03 1.65 -15.42
C SER A 155 2.01 2.24 -16.82
N SER A 156 3.02 3.06 -17.09
CA SER A 156 3.52 3.36 -18.44
C SER A 156 4.73 2.48 -18.77
N GLU A 157 5.47 2.81 -19.82
CA GLU A 157 6.69 2.10 -20.22
C GLU A 157 7.76 2.04 -19.11
N ASP A 158 7.92 3.11 -18.32
CA ASP A 158 9.02 3.27 -17.37
C ASP A 158 8.58 3.70 -15.96
N THR A 159 7.29 3.91 -15.74
CA THR A 159 6.77 4.49 -14.51
C THR A 159 5.60 3.66 -13.97
N ALA A 160 5.65 3.37 -12.67
CA ALA A 160 4.55 2.78 -11.91
C ALA A 160 3.78 3.88 -11.16
N PHE A 161 2.46 3.78 -11.17
CA PHE A 161 1.54 4.72 -10.56
C PHE A 161 0.63 4.02 -9.56
N TYR A 162 0.53 4.61 -8.37
CA TYR A 162 -0.45 4.27 -7.36
C TYR A 162 -1.30 5.51 -7.17
N ASP A 163 -2.54 5.45 -7.63
CA ASP A 163 -3.48 6.56 -7.65
C ASP A 163 -4.68 6.25 -6.76
N LEU A 164 -4.84 7.00 -5.67
CA LEU A 164 -6.00 6.92 -4.79
C LEU A 164 -6.98 8.04 -5.13
N TYR A 165 -8.23 7.67 -5.38
CA TYR A 165 -9.33 8.58 -5.66
C TYR A 165 -10.32 8.59 -4.52
N ASP A 166 -10.77 9.78 -4.11
CA ASP A 166 -12.00 9.98 -3.35
C ASP A 166 -13.13 10.27 -4.35
N VAL A 167 -14.25 9.57 -4.21
CA VAL A 167 -15.40 9.66 -5.11
C VAL A 167 -16.67 9.92 -4.31
N ALA A 168 -17.32 11.04 -4.60
CA ALA A 168 -18.61 11.39 -4.01
C ALA A 168 -19.59 11.85 -5.09
N GLY A 169 -20.85 11.43 -4.99
CA GLY A 169 -21.90 11.85 -5.93
C GLY A 169 -21.63 11.47 -7.40
N GLY A 170 -20.84 10.41 -7.63
CA GLY A 170 -20.45 9.98 -8.99
C GLY A 170 -19.40 10.87 -9.66
N GLN A 171 -18.59 11.58 -8.88
CA GLN A 171 -17.47 12.39 -9.36
C GLN A 171 -16.25 12.20 -8.48
N VAL A 172 -15.05 12.26 -9.06
CA VAL A 172 -13.80 12.33 -8.29
C VAL A 172 -13.72 13.69 -7.60
N THR A 173 -13.57 13.68 -6.29
CA THR A 173 -13.50 14.87 -5.43
C THR A 173 -12.08 15.17 -4.94
N ALA A 174 -11.24 14.15 -4.81
CA ALA A 174 -9.82 14.29 -4.54
C ALA A 174 -9.02 13.14 -5.17
N HIS A 175 -7.72 13.36 -5.35
CA HIS A 175 -6.80 12.40 -5.95
C HIS A 175 -5.42 12.57 -5.31
N TRP A 176 -4.82 11.45 -4.90
CA TRP A 176 -3.45 11.38 -4.37
C TRP A 176 -2.67 10.35 -5.16
N GLN A 177 -1.40 10.63 -5.40
CA GLN A 177 -0.59 9.85 -6.33
C GLN A 177 0.81 9.61 -5.79
N VAL A 178 1.28 8.38 -5.97
CA VAL A 178 2.72 8.06 -6.01
C VAL A 178 3.06 7.64 -7.44
N ALA A 179 3.96 8.38 -8.07
CA ALA A 179 4.56 8.04 -9.36
C ALA A 179 6.03 7.75 -9.15
N ARG A 180 6.48 6.54 -9.49
CA ARG A 180 7.88 6.13 -9.34
C ARG A 180 8.42 5.48 -10.60
N PRO A 181 9.70 5.70 -10.94
CA PRO A 181 10.35 4.91 -11.98
C PRO A 181 10.31 3.42 -11.64
N ILE A 182 10.13 2.59 -12.67
CA ILE A 182 10.25 1.13 -12.59
C ILE A 182 11.75 0.80 -12.47
N PRO A 183 12.19 0.16 -11.37
CA PRO A 183 13.58 -0.24 -11.22
C PRO A 183 14.01 -1.24 -12.31
N ALA A 184 15.24 -1.13 -12.79
CA ALA A 184 15.81 -2.10 -13.74
C ALA A 184 16.06 -3.48 -13.09
N GLU A 185 16.30 -3.50 -11.77
CA GLU A 185 16.54 -4.70 -10.98
C GLU A 185 15.69 -4.66 -9.71
N LEU A 186 15.23 -5.83 -9.27
CA LEU A 186 14.51 -6.02 -8.03
C LEU A 186 15.25 -7.06 -7.17
N PRO A 187 15.10 -7.01 -5.84
CA PRO A 187 15.70 -7.98 -4.93
C PRO A 187 15.00 -9.35 -4.95
N HIS A 188 14.07 -9.56 -5.88
CA HIS A 188 13.24 -10.74 -6.08
C HIS A 188 12.76 -10.82 -7.55
N ASP A 189 12.21 -11.98 -7.94
CA ASP A 189 11.79 -12.24 -9.34
C ASP A 189 10.28 -12.02 -9.59
N ASN A 190 9.53 -11.54 -8.59
CA ASN A 190 8.06 -11.40 -8.66
C ASN A 190 7.55 -10.22 -9.50
N GLY A 191 8.43 -9.32 -9.94
CA GLY A 191 8.03 -8.06 -10.59
C GLY A 191 7.45 -7.03 -9.61
N LEU A 192 7.00 -5.89 -10.14
CA LEU A 192 6.47 -4.76 -9.34
C LEU A 192 4.92 -4.79 -9.20
N PHE A 193 4.24 -5.63 -9.98
CA PHE A 193 2.78 -5.65 -10.14
C PHE A 193 2.23 -7.05 -9.90
#